data_AF-A0A0K8Q6Q2-F1
#
_entry.id   AF-A0A0K8Q6Q2-F1
#
_cell.length_a   1.000
_cell.length_b   1.000
_cell.length_c   1.000
_cell.angle_alpha   90.00
_cell.angle_beta   90.00
_cell.angle_gamma   90.00
#
_symmetry.space_group_name_H-M   'P 1'
#
loop_
_entity.id
_entity.type
_entity.pdbx_description
1 polymer ?
#
loop_
_entity_poly.entity_id
_entity_poly.type
_entity_poly.pdbx_seq_one_letter_code
_entity_poly.pdbx_strand_id
1 'polypeptide(L)'
;MNYNFGSSAGNLPTSRYVLPQFEERTPYGFKRQDPYTKLFEDRIIFLGVQVDDASADDVMAQLLVLESTDPDRDITLYINSPGGSFTAMTAIYDTMQYIRPEIQTVCLGQAASAAAVLLAAGTPGKRLAL
;
A
#
# COMPACT_ATOMS: atom_id res chain seq x y z
N MET A 1 -51.29 -14.23 -4.51
CA MET A 1 -50.77 -13.72 -3.23
C MET A 1 -49.25 -13.90 -3.25
N ASN A 2 -48.52 -12.86 -3.67
CA ASN A 2 -47.06 -12.86 -3.71
C ASN A 2 -46.54 -12.30 -2.38
N TYR A 3 -45.77 -13.09 -1.62
CA TYR A 3 -44.95 -12.57 -0.54
C TYR A 3 -43.50 -12.49 -1.00
N ASN A 4 -43.06 -11.24 -1.17
CA ASN A 4 -41.72 -10.81 -1.51
C ASN A 4 -40.87 -10.83 -0.23
N PHE A 5 -39.98 -11.82 -0.06
CA PHE A 5 -38.99 -11.81 1.02
C PHE A 5 -37.72 -11.11 0.54
N GLY A 6 -37.76 -9.78 0.48
CA GLY A 6 -36.55 -8.98 0.51
C GLY A 6 -36.04 -8.95 1.94
N SER A 7 -35.08 -9.81 2.30
CA SER A 7 -34.28 -9.57 3.50
C SER A 7 -33.30 -8.46 3.17
N SER A 8 -33.52 -7.32 3.80
CA SER A 8 -32.59 -6.22 3.89
C SER A 8 -31.28 -6.77 4.46
N ALA A 9 -30.28 -6.94 3.60
CA ALA A 9 -28.90 -6.98 4.05
C ALA A 9 -28.69 -5.69 4.84
N GLY A 10 -28.68 -5.83 6.17
CA GLY A 10 -28.41 -4.74 7.09
C GLY A 10 -27.15 -4.07 6.61
N ASN A 11 -27.25 -2.76 6.36
CA ASN A 11 -26.12 -1.91 6.05
C ASN A 11 -25.17 -2.01 7.26
N LEU A 12 -24.22 -2.96 7.20
CA LEU A 12 -23.12 -3.07 8.14
C LEU A 12 -22.51 -1.68 8.20
N PRO A 13 -22.26 -1.11 9.40
CA PRO A 13 -21.72 0.22 9.51
C PRO A 13 -20.41 0.26 8.74
N THR A 14 -20.43 0.89 7.57
CA THR A 14 -19.25 1.28 6.83
C THR A 14 -18.62 2.41 7.64
N SER A 15 -17.96 2.05 8.73
CA SER A 15 -16.97 2.89 9.43
C SER A 15 -15.73 3.08 8.55
N ARG A 16 -15.92 3.22 7.23
CA ARG A 16 -14.94 3.76 6.32
C ARG A 16 -14.82 5.23 6.67
N TYR A 17 -13.91 5.49 7.60
CA TYR A 17 -12.93 6.57 7.55
C TYR A 17 -13.25 7.56 6.43
N VAL A 18 -13.89 8.68 6.75
CA VAL A 18 -13.98 9.81 5.81
C VAL A 18 -12.55 10.27 5.60
N LEU A 19 -11.89 9.77 4.55
CA LEU A 19 -10.57 10.22 4.16
C LEU A 19 -10.72 11.67 3.72
N PRO A 20 -10.08 12.64 4.40
CA PRO A 20 -10.16 14.03 3.99
C PRO A 20 -9.55 14.15 2.60
N GLN A 21 -10.32 14.67 1.67
CA GLN A 21 -9.80 15.07 0.35
C GLN A 21 -9.29 16.49 0.43
N PHE A 22 -8.19 16.77 -0.25
CA PHE A 22 -7.69 18.13 -0.41
C PHE A 22 -7.66 18.52 -1.89
N GLU A 23 -7.77 19.82 -2.15
CA GLU A 23 -7.72 20.41 -3.49
C GLU A 23 -6.34 21.04 -3.72
N GLU A 24 -5.60 20.52 -4.70
CA GLU A 24 -4.35 21.12 -5.16
C GLU A 24 -4.60 21.98 -6.39
N ARG A 25 -4.09 23.21 -6.38
CA ARG A 25 -4.24 24.16 -7.49
C ARG A 25 -3.11 23.93 -8.49
N THR A 26 -3.46 23.39 -9.66
CA THR A 26 -2.54 23.18 -10.78
C THR A 26 -2.70 24.29 -11.82
N PRO A 27 -1.72 24.48 -12.73
CA PRO A 27 -1.85 25.44 -13.84
C PRO A 27 -3.06 25.19 -14.76
N TYR A 28 -3.59 23.96 -14.76
CA TYR A 28 -4.72 23.53 -15.60
C TYR A 28 -6.05 23.41 -14.85
N GLY A 29 -6.10 23.75 -13.55
CA GLY A 29 -7.33 23.68 -12.74
C GLY A 29 -7.11 23.17 -11.32
N PHE A 30 -8.20 22.77 -10.66
CA PHE A 30 -8.17 22.16 -9.32
C PHE A 30 -8.19 20.64 -9.43
N LYS A 31 -7.26 19.97 -8.74
CA LYS A 31 -7.22 18.51 -8.64
C LYS A 31 -7.61 18.10 -7.22
N ARG A 32 -8.70 17.33 -7.09
CA ARG A 32 -9.08 16.70 -5.81
C ARG A 32 -8.31 15.40 -5.65
N GLN A 33 -7.62 15.25 -4.53
CA GLN A 33 -6.88 14.03 -4.21
C GLN A 33 -7.09 13.65 -2.76
N ASP A 34 -7.06 12.34 -2.50
CA ASP A 34 -6.87 11.82 -1.16
C ASP A 34 -5.35 11.68 -0.84
N PRO A 35 -4.99 11.56 0.44
CA PRO A 35 -3.59 11.47 0.86
C PRO A 35 -2.84 10.27 0.27
N TYR A 36 -3.48 9.10 0.10
CA TYR A 36 -2.82 7.92 -0.46
C TYR A 36 -2.50 8.11 -1.94
N THR A 37 -3.41 8.70 -2.71
CA THR A 37 -3.17 9.06 -4.11
C THR A 37 -1.98 10.01 -4.23
N LYS A 38 -1.86 10.99 -3.33
CA LYS A 38 -0.72 11.91 -3.34
C LYS A 38 0.60 11.22 -2.99
N LEU A 39 0.60 10.38 -1.95
CA LEU A 39 1.77 9.59 -1.57
C LEU A 39 2.22 8.69 -2.74
N PHE A 40 1.28 8.05 -3.44
CA PHE A 40 1.59 7.20 -4.57
C PHE A 40 2.20 7.99 -5.75
N GLU A 41 1.74 9.21 -6.01
CA GLU A 41 2.38 10.11 -7.00
C GLU A 41 3.82 10.47 -6.63
N ASP A 42 4.10 10.58 -5.34
CA ASP A 42 5.45 10.75 -4.79
C ASP A 42 6.23 9.42 -4.67
N ARG A 43 5.69 8.33 -5.24
CA ARG A 43 6.26 6.96 -5.24
C ARG A 43 6.36 6.31 -3.85
N ILE A 44 5.41 6.63 -2.99
CA ILE A 44 5.30 6.09 -1.64
C ILE A 44 4.14 5.10 -1.58
N ILE A 45 4.43 3.85 -1.18
CA ILE A 45 3.47 2.78 -0.91
C ILE A 45 3.33 2.62 0.60
N PHE A 46 2.11 2.42 1.08
CA PHE A 46 1.82 2.25 2.52
C PHE A 46 1.29 0.85 2.84
N LEU A 47 2.13 0.02 3.48
CA LEU A 47 1.74 -1.28 4.05
C LEU A 47 1.35 -1.08 5.53
N GLY A 48 0.12 -0.65 5.74
CA GLY A 48 -0.43 -0.30 7.06
C GLY A 48 -1.33 -1.37 7.72
N VAL A 49 -1.41 -2.55 7.11
CA VAL A 49 -2.34 -3.61 7.49
C VAL A 49 -1.62 -4.95 7.66
N GLN A 50 -2.34 -5.95 8.15
CA GLN A 50 -1.83 -7.33 8.17
C GLN A 50 -1.49 -7.80 6.76
N VAL A 51 -0.39 -8.56 6.62
CA VAL A 51 0.02 -9.15 5.34
C VAL A 51 -0.84 -10.38 5.04
N ASP A 52 -1.70 -10.26 4.04
CA ASP A 52 -2.57 -11.30 3.50
C ASP A 52 -2.59 -11.22 1.96
N ASP A 53 -3.31 -12.13 1.31
CA ASP A 53 -3.30 -12.21 -0.16
C ASP A 53 -3.82 -10.91 -0.81
N ALA A 54 -4.84 -10.27 -0.22
CA ALA A 54 -5.41 -9.04 -0.76
C ALA A 54 -4.44 -7.85 -0.66
N SER A 55 -3.85 -7.64 0.53
CA SER A 55 -2.85 -6.59 0.73
C SER A 55 -1.57 -6.84 -0.08
N ALA A 56 -1.18 -8.10 -0.29
CA ALA A 56 -0.06 -8.44 -1.14
C ALA A 56 -0.34 -8.13 -2.61
N ASP A 57 -1.51 -8.50 -3.13
CA ASP A 57 -1.92 -8.17 -4.50
C ASP A 57 -1.91 -6.66 -4.74
N ASP A 58 -2.43 -5.88 -3.78
CA ASP A 58 -2.44 -4.42 -3.85
C ASP A 58 -1.02 -3.82 -3.88
N VAL A 59 -0.11 -4.29 -3.02
CA VAL A 59 1.28 -3.80 -2.96
C VAL A 59 2.05 -4.20 -4.20
N MET A 60 1.89 -5.44 -4.69
CA MET A 60 2.54 -5.90 -5.92
C MET A 60 2.09 -5.09 -7.13
N ALA A 61 0.78 -4.85 -7.27
CA ALA A 61 0.24 -4.04 -8.35
C ALA A 61 0.83 -2.62 -8.32
N GLN A 62 0.90 -2.00 -7.13
CA GLN A 62 1.49 -0.67 -6.95
C GLN A 62 2.99 -0.64 -7.33
N LEU A 63 3.76 -1.64 -6.91
CA LEU A 63 5.19 -1.75 -7.26
C LEU A 63 5.40 -1.84 -8.78
N LEU A 64 4.65 -2.69 -9.47
CA LEU A 64 4.74 -2.87 -10.92
C LEU A 64 4.31 -1.61 -11.69
N VAL A 65 3.29 -0.90 -11.21
CA VAL A 65 2.88 0.38 -11.80
C VAL A 65 3.98 1.42 -11.67
N LEU A 66 4.59 1.55 -10.49
CA LEU A 66 5.69 2.51 -10.27
C LEU A 66 6.95 2.15 -11.07
N GLU A 67 7.28 0.86 -11.21
CA GLU A 67 8.32 0.38 -12.11
C GLU A 67 8.04 0.79 -13.56
N SER A 68 6.83 0.54 -14.05
CA SER A 68 6.47 0.85 -15.45
C SER A 68 6.45 2.35 -15.75
N THR A 69 6.16 3.18 -14.74
CA THR A 69 6.05 4.64 -14.88
C THR A 69 7.43 5.29 -14.94
N ASP A 70 8.34 4.86 -14.07
CA ASP A 70 9.72 5.35 -14.03
C ASP A 70 10.60 4.28 -13.35
N PRO A 71 11.34 3.45 -14.11
CA PRO A 71 12.12 2.35 -13.55
C PRO A 71 13.43 2.81 -12.89
N ASP A 72 13.85 4.06 -13.08
CA ASP A 72 15.13 4.57 -12.58
C ASP A 72 14.99 5.33 -11.25
N ARG A 73 13.74 5.65 -10.85
CA ARG A 73 13.45 6.35 -9.59
C ARG A 73 13.08 5.38 -8.47
N ASP A 74 13.67 5.60 -7.31
CA ASP A 74 13.39 4.87 -6.08
C ASP A 74 11.88 4.81 -5.75
N ILE A 75 11.50 3.74 -5.05
CA ILE A 75 10.18 3.56 -4.46
C ILE A 75 10.35 3.51 -2.94
N THR A 76 9.49 4.22 -2.21
CA THR A 76 9.48 4.16 -0.74
C THR A 76 8.33 3.29 -0.26
N LEU A 77 8.64 2.27 0.53
CA LEU A 77 7.68 1.40 1.19
C LEU A 77 7.63 1.73 2.69
N TYR A 78 6.54 2.35 3.11
CA TYR A 78 6.23 2.58 4.52
C TYR A 78 5.56 1.34 5.10
N ILE A 79 6.09 0.86 6.22
CA ILE A 79 5.67 -0.39 6.86
C ILE A 79 5.18 -0.08 8.28
N ASN A 80 3.91 -0.35 8.52
CA ASN A 80 3.30 -0.40 9.84
C ASN A 80 2.39 -1.63 9.90
N SER A 81 2.96 -2.79 10.16
CA SER A 81 2.26 -4.06 10.04
C SER A 81 2.66 -5.05 11.13
N PRO A 82 1.70 -5.79 11.72
CA PRO A 82 1.99 -6.88 12.64
C PRO A 82 2.55 -8.13 11.94
N GLY A 83 2.74 -8.08 10.60
CA GLY A 83 3.10 -9.24 9.79
C GLY A 83 1.86 -9.97 9.27
N GLY A 84 2.00 -11.26 8.96
CA GLY A 84 0.90 -12.07 8.44
C GLY A 84 1.36 -13.33 7.71
N SER A 85 0.69 -13.65 6.60
CA SER A 85 0.95 -14.86 5.81
C SER A 85 2.35 -14.84 5.19
N PHE A 86 3.06 -15.98 5.30
CA PHE A 86 4.36 -16.15 4.68
C PHE A 86 4.28 -16.18 3.15
N THR A 87 3.23 -16.75 2.56
CA THR A 87 3.08 -16.82 1.10
C THR A 87 2.83 -15.44 0.50
N ALA A 88 1.95 -14.66 1.14
CA ALA A 88 1.70 -13.27 0.76
C ALA A 88 2.97 -12.42 0.93
N MET A 89 3.72 -12.63 2.01
CA MET A 89 5.01 -11.98 2.21
C MET A 89 6.01 -12.33 1.11
N THR A 90 6.15 -13.60 0.72
CA THR A 90 7.07 -14.00 -0.34
C THR A 90 6.69 -13.38 -1.69
N ALA A 91 5.41 -13.22 -1.97
CA ALA A 91 4.96 -12.57 -3.20
C ALA A 91 5.40 -11.09 -3.27
N ILE A 92 5.21 -10.36 -2.16
CA ILE A 92 5.71 -8.97 -2.06
C ILE A 92 7.24 -8.96 -2.14
N TYR A 93 7.92 -9.82 -1.39
CA TYR A 93 9.38 -9.90 -1.35
C TYR A 93 9.97 -10.16 -2.75
N ASP A 94 9.45 -11.14 -3.48
CA ASP A 94 9.94 -11.48 -4.81
C ASP A 94 9.72 -10.33 -5.78
N THR A 95 8.57 -9.65 -5.69
CA THR A 95 8.30 -8.45 -6.48
C THR A 95 9.29 -7.34 -6.15
N MET A 96 9.60 -7.13 -4.86
CA MET A 96 10.59 -6.15 -4.42
C MET A 96 11.99 -6.42 -5.00
N GLN A 97 12.39 -7.68 -5.15
CA GLN A 97 13.69 -8.06 -5.72
C GLN A 97 13.69 -8.10 -7.25
N TYR A 98 12.52 -8.28 -7.87
CA TYR A 98 12.38 -8.41 -9.31
C TYR A 98 12.44 -7.07 -10.05
N ILE A 99 11.78 -6.04 -9.49
CA ILE A 99 11.66 -4.75 -10.17
C ILE A 99 13.00 -4.00 -10.21
N ARG A 100 13.18 -3.14 -11.22
CA ARG A 100 14.40 -2.34 -11.38
C ARG A 100 14.60 -1.23 -10.33
N PRO A 101 13.57 -0.47 -9.92
CA PRO A 101 13.74 0.57 -8.91
C PRO A 101 14.35 0.06 -7.62
N GLU A 102 15.24 0.85 -7.01
CA GLU A 102 15.66 0.57 -5.64
C GLU A 102 14.51 0.85 -4.67
N ILE A 103 14.36 -0.01 -3.67
CA ILE A 103 13.26 0.08 -2.70
C ILE A 103 13.82 0.55 -1.36
N GLN A 104 13.41 1.76 -0.97
CA GLN A 104 13.61 2.29 0.36
C GLN A 104 12.52 1.77 1.28
N THR A 105 12.88 1.15 2.41
CA THR A 105 11.92 0.68 3.41
C THR A 105 12.02 1.53 4.67
N VAL A 106 10.86 1.92 5.21
CA VAL A 106 10.78 2.71 6.44
C VAL A 106 9.76 2.11 7.39
N CYS A 107 10.20 1.71 8.57
CA CYS A 107 9.30 1.29 9.65
C CYS A 107 8.68 2.51 10.33
N LEU A 108 7.34 2.57 10.34
CA LEU A 108 6.55 3.59 11.02
C LEU A 108 5.74 2.92 12.13
N GLY A 109 6.30 2.84 13.33
CA GLY A 109 5.66 2.19 14.47
C GLY A 109 6.08 0.73 14.65
N GLN A 110 5.56 -0.19 13.84
CA GLN A 110 5.94 -1.60 13.94
C GLN A 110 6.13 -2.32 12.60
N ALA A 111 7.11 -3.22 12.57
CA ALA A 111 7.28 -4.22 11.53
C ALA A 111 7.58 -5.55 12.23
N ALA A 112 6.54 -6.36 12.45
CA ALA A 112 6.65 -7.64 13.16
C ALA A 112 6.56 -8.83 12.19
N SER A 113 7.22 -9.95 12.55
CA SER A 113 7.15 -11.21 11.79
C SER A 113 7.46 -11.02 10.29
N ALA A 114 6.55 -11.42 9.40
CA ALA A 114 6.64 -11.21 7.95
C ALA A 114 6.97 -9.76 7.55
N ALA A 115 6.45 -8.76 8.25
CA ALA A 115 6.74 -7.36 7.95
C ALA A 115 8.19 -6.97 8.28
N ALA A 116 8.82 -7.62 9.27
CA ALA A 116 10.24 -7.41 9.57
C ALA A 116 11.13 -7.92 8.43
N VAL A 117 10.73 -9.02 7.78
CA VAL A 117 11.41 -9.55 6.59
C VAL A 117 11.31 -8.55 5.44
N LEU A 118 10.11 -8.04 5.15
CA LEU A 118 9.91 -7.02 4.12
C LEU A 118 10.69 -5.73 4.40
N LEU A 119 10.74 -5.29 5.66
CA LEU A 119 11.58 -4.16 6.07
C LEU A 119 13.05 -4.42 5.76
N ALA A 120 13.56 -5.61 6.12
CA ALA A 120 14.95 -5.99 5.88
C ALA A 120 15.28 -6.21 4.40
N ALA A 121 14.27 -6.48 3.56
CA ALA A 121 14.38 -6.74 2.13
C ALA A 121 14.58 -5.49 1.27
N GLY A 122 14.43 -4.29 1.86
CA GLY A 122 14.77 -3.04 1.19
C GLY A 122 16.24 -2.99 0.73
N THR A 123 16.52 -2.15 -0.26
CA THR A 123 17.85 -2.04 -0.86
C THR A 123 18.90 -1.71 0.22
N PRO A 124 20.09 -2.35 0.20
CA PRO A 124 21.16 -2.07 1.16
C PRO A 124 21.48 -0.57 1.25
N GLY A 125 21.52 -0.04 2.47
CA GLY A 125 21.74 1.39 2.72
C GLY A 125 20.47 2.26 2.70
N LYS A 126 19.31 1.70 2.30
CA LYS A 126 18.01 2.41 2.23
C LYS A 126 16.94 1.80 3.15
N ARG A 127 17.36 1.19 4.27
CA ARG A 127 16.48 0.57 5.27
C ARG A 127 16.50 1.41 6.53
N LEU A 128 15.37 2.01 6.89
CA LEU A 128 15.23 2.97 7.98
C LEU A 128 14.14 2.56 8.97
N ALA A 129 14.26 3.01 10.21
CA ALA A 129 13.21 2.86 11.23
C ALA A 129 13.13 4.14 12.07
N LEU A 130 11.92 4.48 12.49
CA LEU A 130 11.60 5.66 13.33
C LEU A 130 10.92 5.25 14.63
#